data_AF-T1D8W5-F1
#
_entry.id   AF-T1D8W5-F1
#
_cell.length_a   1.000
_cell.length_b   1.000
_cell.length_c   1.000
_cell.angle_alpha   90.00
_cell.angle_beta   90.00
_cell.angle_gamma   90.00
#
_symmetry.space_group_name_H-M   'P 1'
#
loop_
_entity.id
_entity.type
_entity.pdbx_description
1 polymer ?
#
loop_
_entity_poly.entity_id
_entity_poly.type
_entity_poly.pdbx_seq_one_letter_code
_entity_poly.pdbx_strand_id
1 'polypeptide(L)'
;MAMALLRFADLGIIEVQIPQNVLEDLPNTPRLRSNAPGKQLKLIHGAPGQELAFDFAEESEGTRRWFSLIGPILKTFEFGQVLIIDEIDAGLHSNLSARLVELFQDPSANPNNAQLIFTTHDTSLSNHLNRDEV
;
A
#
# COMPACT_ATOMS: atom_id res chain seq x y z
N MET A 1 -3.67 -11.06 3.86
CA MET A 1 -2.93 -9.81 4.18
C MET A 1 -2.89 -8.84 2.98
N ALA A 2 -2.22 -9.17 1.87
CA ALA A 2 -2.02 -8.25 0.73
C ALA A 2 -3.31 -7.61 0.17
N MET A 3 -4.34 -8.40 -0.14
CA MET A 3 -5.63 -7.87 -0.61
C MET A 3 -6.40 -7.08 0.45
N ALA A 4 -6.26 -7.45 1.74
CA ALA A 4 -6.86 -6.67 2.81
C ALA A 4 -6.20 -5.28 2.91
N LEU A 5 -4.88 -5.20 2.76
CA LEU A 5 -4.17 -3.92 2.70
C LEU A 5 -4.63 -3.09 1.51
N LEU A 6 -4.72 -3.68 0.31
CA LEU A 6 -5.15 -2.93 -0.86
C LEU A 6 -6.57 -2.36 -0.71
N ARG A 7 -7.48 -3.10 -0.08
CA ARG A 7 -8.84 -2.64 0.21
C ARG A 7 -8.92 -1.49 1.22
N PHE A 8 -7.85 -1.20 1.97
CA PHE A 8 -7.82 0.03 2.77
C PHE A 8 -7.71 1.28 1.89
N ALA A 9 -7.01 1.21 0.75
CA ALA A 9 -6.93 2.34 -0.19
C ALA A 9 -8.27 2.62 -0.86
N ASP A 10 -8.96 1.57 -1.27
CA ASP A 10 -10.28 1.68 -1.86
C ASP A 10 -11.05 0.37 -1.64
N LEU A 11 -12.20 0.47 -0.95
CA LEU A 11 -13.07 -0.67 -0.66
C LEU A 11 -13.68 -1.29 -1.93
N GLY A 12 -13.75 -0.51 -3.00
CA GLY A 12 -14.21 -0.91 -4.33
C GLY A 12 -13.27 -1.90 -5.00
N ILE A 13 -11.98 -1.93 -4.66
CA ILE A 13 -11.02 -2.86 -5.26
C ILE A 13 -11.33 -4.29 -4.80
N ILE A 14 -11.60 -5.16 -5.76
CA ILE A 14 -11.88 -6.58 -5.54
C ILE A 14 -10.74 -7.48 -6.03
N GLU A 15 -9.98 -7.04 -7.03
CA GLU A 15 -8.92 -7.84 -7.64
C GLU A 15 -7.79 -6.98 -8.21
N VAL A 16 -6.59 -7.55 -8.24
CA VAL A 16 -5.43 -7.00 -8.97
C VAL A 16 -5.10 -7.93 -10.13
N GLN A 17 -5.17 -7.41 -11.35
CA GLN A 17 -4.73 -8.12 -12.53
C GLN A 17 -3.32 -7.69 -12.89
N ILE A 18 -2.38 -8.63 -12.72
CA ILE A 18 -0.97 -8.46 -13.08
C ILE A 18 -0.75 -9.11 -14.45
N PRO A 19 -0.22 -8.38 -15.45
CA PRO A 19 0.11 -8.98 -16.75
C PRO A 19 1.13 -10.10 -16.56
N GLN A 20 0.92 -11.26 -17.20
CA GLN A 20 1.76 -12.46 -17.04
C GLN A 20 3.25 -12.20 -17.38
N ASN A 21 3.52 -11.24 -18.25
CA ASN A 21 4.85 -10.88 -18.73
C ASN A 21 5.67 -10.04 -17.72
N VAL A 22 5.09 -9.64 -16.58
CA VAL A 22 5.79 -8.91 -15.50
C VAL A 22 6.64 -9.87 -14.64
N LEU A 23 6.27 -11.15 -14.59
CA LEU A 23 6.95 -12.16 -13.77
C LEU A 23 8.21 -12.77 -14.45
N GLU A 24 8.39 -12.57 -15.76
CA GLU A 24 9.49 -13.16 -16.52
C GLU A 24 10.77 -12.29 -16.59
N ASP A 25 10.71 -11.01 -16.19
CA ASP A 25 11.83 -10.06 -16.30
C ASP A 25 12.42 -9.71 -14.92
N LEU A 26 13.30 -10.56 -14.36
CA LEU A 26 14.34 -10.10 -13.43
C LEU A 26 15.61 -10.95 -13.57
N PRO A 27 16.77 -10.33 -13.83
CA PRO A 27 17.66 -10.11 -12.69
C PRO A 27 18.41 -8.76 -12.62
N ASN A 28 18.31 -7.81 -13.56
CA ASN A 28 19.06 -6.55 -13.41
C ASN A 28 18.42 -5.31 -14.08
N THR A 29 17.70 -4.55 -13.25
CA THR A 29 17.50 -3.08 -13.31
C THR A 29 16.45 -2.52 -14.31
N PRO A 30 16.08 -1.22 -14.24
CA PRO A 30 14.80 -0.77 -13.70
C PRO A 30 14.02 0.07 -14.71
N ARG A 31 12.80 -0.32 -15.09
CA ARG A 31 11.79 0.58 -15.68
C ARG A 31 10.45 -0.13 -15.77
N LEU A 32 9.62 0.06 -14.74
CA LEU A 32 8.17 0.06 -14.92
C LEU A 32 7.80 1.35 -15.69
N ARG A 33 8.18 1.40 -16.97
CA ARG A 33 7.72 2.38 -17.95
C ARG A 33 7.56 1.64 -19.28
N SER A 34 6.76 0.59 -19.31
CA SER A 34 6.28 0.05 -20.57
C SER A 34 4.89 0.64 -20.83
N ASN A 35 4.82 1.73 -21.58
CA ASN A 35 3.58 2.30 -22.13
C ASN A 35 3.02 1.42 -23.28
N ALA A 36 3.26 0.11 -23.25
CA ALA A 36 2.71 -0.79 -24.25
C ALA A 36 1.22 -1.03 -23.91
N PRO A 37 0.28 -0.74 -24.82
CA PRO A 37 -1.13 -1.04 -24.60
C PRO A 37 -1.28 -2.55 -24.39
N GLY A 38 -1.73 -2.95 -23.19
CA GLY A 38 -1.89 -4.35 -22.77
C GLY A 38 -0.89 -4.88 -21.74
N LYS A 39 0.13 -4.10 -21.33
CA LYS A 39 1.12 -4.50 -20.30
C LYS A 39 0.96 -3.78 -18.95
N GLN A 40 -0.17 -3.12 -18.73
CA GLN A 40 -0.36 -2.28 -17.55
C GLN A 40 -1.10 -3.05 -16.46
N LEU A 41 -0.63 -2.92 -15.22
CA LEU A 41 -1.34 -3.42 -14.04
C LEU A 41 -2.75 -2.82 -14.03
N LYS A 42 -3.75 -3.64 -13.74
CA LYS A 42 -5.14 -3.20 -13.63
C LYS A 42 -5.69 -3.51 -12.25
N LEU A 43 -6.49 -2.60 -11.71
CA LEU A 43 -7.28 -2.84 -10.52
C LEU A 43 -8.74 -3.02 -10.95
N ILE A 44 -9.37 -4.08 -10.45
CA ILE A 44 -10.77 -4.39 -10.73
C ILE A 44 -11.59 -3.88 -9.56
N HIS A 45 -12.61 -3.09 -9.89
CA HIS A 45 -13.51 -2.46 -8.94
C HIS A 45 -14.91 -3.05 -9.05
N GLY A 46 -15.50 -3.43 -7.93
CA GLY A 46 -16.85 -3.97 -7.85
C GLY A 46 -17.91 -2.88 -7.67
N ALA A 47 -18.92 -2.88 -8.53
CA ALA A 47 -20.15 -2.10 -8.40
C ALA A 47 -21.38 -3.02 -8.46
N PRO A 48 -22.57 -2.61 -8.00
CA PRO A 48 -23.77 -3.45 -8.06
C PRO A 48 -24.05 -3.94 -9.49
N GLY A 49 -23.79 -5.24 -9.74
CA GLY A 49 -24.02 -5.89 -11.03
C GLY A 49 -22.95 -5.64 -12.10
N GLN A 50 -21.82 -4.99 -11.78
CA GLN A 50 -20.75 -4.73 -12.75
C GLN A 50 -19.36 -4.74 -12.09
N GLU A 51 -18.38 -5.21 -12.85
CA GLU A 51 -16.96 -5.00 -12.54
C GLU A 51 -16.36 -4.00 -13.54
N LEU A 52 -15.55 -3.07 -13.02
CA LEU A 52 -14.87 -2.05 -13.80
C LEU A 52 -13.36 -2.24 -13.66
N ALA A 53 -12.66 -2.31 -14.78
CA ALA A 53 -11.21 -2.46 -14.81
C ALA A 53 -10.57 -1.11 -15.13
N PHE A 54 -9.76 -0.60 -14.21
CA PHE A 54 -8.96 0.62 -14.40
C PHE A 54 -7.50 0.24 -14.62
N ASP A 55 -6.84 0.90 -15.56
CA ASP A 55 -5.39 0.87 -15.63
C ASP A 55 -4.83 1.53 -14.36
N PHE A 56 -3.72 1.01 -13.83
CA PHE A 56 -3.08 1.56 -12.63
C PHE A 56 -2.74 3.05 -12.77
N ALA A 57 -2.54 3.54 -13.99
CA ALA A 57 -2.31 4.96 -14.25
C ALA A 57 -3.56 5.83 -14.00
N GLU A 58 -4.76 5.27 -14.12
CA GLU A 58 -6.06 5.91 -13.91
C GLU A 58 -6.47 5.98 -12.43
N GLU A 59 -5.82 5.18 -11.59
CA GLU A 59 -6.04 5.18 -10.15
C GLU A 59 -5.65 6.49 -9.48
N SER A 60 -6.31 6.78 -8.35
CA SER A 60 -5.98 7.95 -7.54
C SER A 60 -4.51 7.92 -7.09
N GLU A 61 -3.92 9.09 -6.87
CA GLU A 61 -2.55 9.18 -6.37
C GLU A 61 -2.38 8.41 -5.04
N GLY A 62 -3.36 8.52 -4.14
CA GLY A 62 -3.38 7.80 -2.87
C GLY A 62 -3.40 6.29 -3.04
N THR A 63 -4.24 5.77 -3.95
CA THR A 63 -4.29 4.33 -4.24
C THR A 63 -2.95 3.83 -4.77
N ARG A 64 -2.32 4.56 -5.70
CA ARG A 64 -1.03 4.17 -6.29
C ARG A 64 0.11 4.23 -5.28
N ARG A 65 0.14 5.28 -4.45
CA ARG A 65 1.11 5.45 -3.36
C ARG A 65 0.96 4.32 -2.35
N TRP A 66 -0.26 4.04 -1.90
CA TRP A 66 -0.54 2.94 -0.97
C TRP A 66 -0.16 1.58 -1.55
N PHE A 67 -0.53 1.30 -2.81
CA PHE A 67 -0.15 0.07 -3.50
C PHE A 67 1.38 -0.15 -3.48
N SER A 68 2.16 0.91 -3.69
CA SER A 68 3.63 0.83 -3.66
C SER A 68 4.20 0.48 -2.27
N LEU A 69 3.49 0.83 -1.19
CA LEU A 69 3.89 0.55 0.19
C LEU A 69 3.55 -0.88 0.63
N ILE A 70 2.57 -1.54 0.00
CA ILE A 70 2.12 -2.89 0.37
C ILE A 70 3.30 -3.88 0.38
N GLY A 71 4.17 -3.85 -0.63
CA GLY A 71 5.33 -4.74 -0.71
C GLY A 71 6.28 -4.60 0.49
N PRO A 72 6.82 -3.39 0.75
CA PRO A 72 7.62 -3.09 1.94
C PRO A 72 6.92 -3.45 3.26
N ILE A 73 5.63 -3.12 3.41
CA ILE A 73 4.83 -3.46 4.60
C ILE A 73 4.81 -4.98 4.80
N LEU A 74 4.44 -5.75 3.79
CA LEU A 74 4.34 -7.21 3.92
C LEU A 74 5.67 -7.85 4.32
N LYS A 75 6.79 -7.44 3.71
CA LYS A 75 8.13 -7.92 4.10
C LYS A 75 8.47 -7.55 5.54
N THR A 76 8.13 -6.33 5.94
CA THR A 76 8.39 -5.83 7.28
C THR A 76 7.68 -6.68 8.33
N PHE A 77 6.40 -6.97 8.11
CA PHE A 77 5.60 -7.83 8.99
C PHE A 77 6.06 -9.29 8.96
N GLU A 78 6.44 -9.82 7.78
CA GLU A 78 6.92 -11.20 7.63
C GLU A 78 8.20 -11.45 8.43
N PHE A 79 9.13 -10.49 8.43
CA PHE A 79 10.46 -10.66 9.03
C PHE A 79 10.67 -9.89 10.35
N GLY A 80 9.66 -9.20 10.87
CA GLY A 80 9.78 -8.40 12.11
C GLY A 80 10.78 -7.26 11.98
N GLN A 81 10.83 -6.62 10.81
CA GLN A 81 11.83 -5.59 10.49
C GLN A 81 11.39 -4.19 10.92
N VAL A 82 12.29 -3.23 10.75
CA VAL A 82 11.98 -1.80 10.86
C VAL A 82 11.68 -1.25 9.47
N LEU A 83 10.51 -0.63 9.31
CA LEU A 83 10.14 0.15 8.14
C LEU A 83 10.30 1.64 8.46
N ILE A 84 11.10 2.33 7.66
CA ILE A 84 11.32 3.77 7.78
C ILE A 84 10.64 4.47 6.59
N ILE A 85 9.74 5.40 6.87
CA ILE A 85 9.01 6.16 5.85
C ILE A 85 9.16 7.65 6.11
N ASP A 86 9.81 8.35 5.19
CA ASP A 86 9.77 9.81 5.20
C ASP A 86 8.43 10.29 4.61
N GLU A 87 7.81 11.26 5.27
CA GLU A 87 6.51 11.85 4.98
C GLU A 87 5.44 10.77 4.71
N ILE A 88 5.02 10.06 5.76
CA ILE A 88 4.03 8.97 5.67
C ILE A 88 2.67 9.44 5.13
N ASP A 89 2.37 10.73 5.22
CA ASP A 89 1.18 11.39 4.71
C ASP A 89 1.36 11.91 3.27
N ALA A 90 2.57 11.88 2.71
CA ALA A 90 2.83 12.38 1.36
C ALA A 90 2.06 11.57 0.30
N GLY A 91 1.03 12.23 -0.26
CA GLY A 91 0.15 11.67 -1.29
C GLY A 91 -0.84 10.63 -0.77
N LEU A 92 -0.92 10.40 0.55
CA LEU A 92 -1.93 9.55 1.17
C LEU A 92 -3.02 10.39 1.85
N HIS A 93 -4.24 9.89 1.85
CA HIS A 93 -5.26 10.41 2.75
C HIS A 93 -4.86 10.12 4.20
N SER A 94 -5.06 11.08 5.12
CA SER A 94 -4.76 10.95 6.56
C SER A 94 -5.23 9.63 7.18
N ASN A 95 -6.41 9.14 6.76
CA ASN A 95 -6.97 7.88 7.24
C ASN A 95 -6.10 6.66 6.89
N LEU A 96 -5.41 6.66 5.74
CA LEU A 96 -4.51 5.57 5.33
C LEU A 96 -3.23 5.56 6.16
N SER A 97 -2.66 6.73 6.41
CA SER A 97 -1.48 6.86 7.26
C SER A 97 -1.80 6.43 8.69
N ALA A 98 -2.95 6.85 9.23
CA ALA A 98 -3.43 6.39 10.54
C ALA A 98 -3.64 4.87 10.57
N ARG A 99 -4.24 4.31 9.52
CA ARG A 99 -4.45 2.87 9.42
C ARG A 99 -3.15 2.09 9.39
N LEU A 100 -2.10 2.63 8.75
CA LEU A 100 -0.78 2.01 8.76
C LEU A 100 -0.20 1.97 10.18
N VAL A 101 -0.30 3.08 10.93
CA VAL A 101 0.13 3.14 12.34
C VAL A 101 -0.62 2.09 13.18
N GLU A 102 -1.95 2.01 13.05
CA GLU A 102 -2.78 1.02 13.76
C GLU A 102 -2.35 -0.43 13.48
N LEU A 103 -1.97 -0.75 12.23
CA LEU A 103 -1.51 -2.09 11.88
C LEU A 103 -0.21 -2.48 12.59
N PHE A 104 0.71 -1.52 12.79
CA PHE A 104 1.95 -1.77 13.52
C PHE A 104 1.72 -1.90 15.03
N GLN A 105 0.66 -1.28 15.57
CA GLN A 105 0.28 -1.36 16.99
C GLN A 105 -0.56 -2.61 17.33
N ASP A 106 -1.23 -3.23 16.36
CA ASP A 106 -2.07 -4.42 16.56
C ASP A 106 -1.22 -5.71 16.61
N PRO A 107 -1.09 -6.39 17.77
CA PRO A 107 -0.28 -7.61 17.88
C PRO A 107 -0.84 -8.79 17.07
N SER A 108 -2.14 -8.77 16.74
CA SER A 108 -2.74 -9.80 15.90
C SER A 108 -2.37 -9.62 14.42
N ALA A 109 -2.20 -8.38 13.98
CA ALA A 109 -1.70 -8.03 12.66
C ALA A 109 -0.17 -8.09 12.60
N ASN A 110 0.52 -7.72 13.67
CA ASN A 110 1.98 -7.60 13.81
C ASN A 110 2.57 -8.64 14.80
N PRO A 111 2.45 -9.95 14.54
CA PRO A 111 2.90 -10.99 15.49
C PRO A 111 4.43 -11.06 15.63
N ASN A 112 5.17 -10.52 14.66
CA ASN A 112 6.64 -10.52 14.65
C ASN A 112 7.25 -9.22 15.20
N ASN A 113 6.43 -8.34 15.80
CA ASN A 113 6.86 -7.10 16.45
C ASN A 113 7.71 -6.20 15.53
N ALA A 114 7.27 -6.06 14.28
CA ALA A 114 7.85 -5.12 13.34
C ALA A 114 7.68 -3.68 13.84
N GLN A 115 8.57 -2.78 13.41
CA GLN A 115 8.57 -1.38 13.86
C GLN A 115 8.36 -0.44 12.70
N LEU A 116 7.66 0.66 12.96
CA LEU A 116 7.47 1.75 12.01
C LEU A 116 8.13 3.01 12.57
N ILE A 117 9.03 3.61 11.80
CA ILE A 117 9.60 4.92 12.07
C ILE A 117 9.18 5.82 10.92
N PHE A 118 8.62 6.99 11.22
CA PHE A 118 8.15 7.87 10.17
C PHE A 118 8.28 9.35 10.52
N THR A 119 8.26 10.18 9.49
CA THR A 119 8.03 11.63 9.62
C THR A 119 6.66 11.96 9.04
N THR A 120 6.05 13.04 9.52
CA THR A 120 4.75 13.49 9.01
C THR A 120 4.56 14.99 9.20
N HIS A 121 3.76 15.61 8.33
CA HIS A 121 3.24 16.95 8.55
C HIS A 121 1.81 16.93 9.12
N ASP A 122 1.17 15.75 9.15
CA ASP A 122 -0.18 15.56 9.65
C ASP A 122 -0.21 15.39 11.17
N THR A 123 -0.50 16.49 11.87
CA THR A 123 -0.65 16.51 13.33
C THR A 123 -1.75 15.60 13.88
N SER A 124 -2.70 15.16 13.05
CA SER A 124 -3.76 14.26 13.50
C SER A 124 -3.22 12.87 13.85
N LEU A 125 -2.09 12.46 13.26
CA LEU A 125 -1.42 11.19 13.55
C LEU A 125 -0.90 11.11 14.98
N SER A 126 -0.59 12.25 15.62
CA SER A 126 -0.21 12.25 17.04
C SER A 126 -1.32 11.74 17.96
N ASN A 127 -2.59 11.81 17.56
CA ASN A 127 -3.70 11.24 18.34
C ASN A 127 -3.72 9.70 18.33
N HIS A 128 -3.02 9.09 17.37
CA HIS A 128 -2.89 7.64 17.24
C HIS A 128 -1.64 7.10 17.95
N LEU A 129 -0.81 7.96 18.55
CA LEU A 129 0.43 7.60 19.21
C LEU A 129 0.31 7.76 20.74
N ASN A 130 0.95 6.86 21.48
CA ASN A 130 1.17 7.05 22.91
C ASN A 130 2.25 8.12 23.15
N ARG A 131 2.32 8.69 24.37
CA ARG A 131 3.30 9.75 24.70
C ARG A 131 4.76 9.33 24.50
N ASP A 132 5.05 8.04 24.57
CA ASP A 132 6.35 7.41 24.41
C ASP A 132 6.63 6.95 22.97
N GLU A 133 5.69 7.16 22.04
CA GLU A 133 5.78 6.84 20.62
C GLU A 133 5.97 8.08 19.71
N VAL A 134 6.12 9.27 20.30
CA VAL A 134 6.31 10.57 19.62
C VAL A 134 7.75 11.06 19.72
#